data_AF-A0A6I3F4T1-F1
#
_entry.id   AF-A0A6I3F4T1-F1
#
_cell.length_a   1.000
_cell.length_b   1.000
_cell.length_c   1.000
_cell.angle_alpha   90.00
_cell.angle_beta   90.00
_cell.angle_gamma   90.00
#
_symmetry.space_group_name_H-M   'P 1'
#
loop_
_entity.id
_entity.type
_entity.pdbx_description
1 polymer ?
#
loop_
_entity_poly.entity_id
_entity_poly.type
_entity_poly.pdbx_seq_one_letter_code
_entity_poly.pdbx_strand_id
1 'polypeptide(L)'
;MYDLSNQIVLGSTQKTIGLIIVILLMAAFAIAVLVNMRKGRAEVGAEIELAANRKPYMDDDELETKKLDRTLGLGLVALAVIGIALPLYWLAEPGRQVGATEQFAEIAISRGEEIYTVGAQCGACHGPEGVGGVANYTITDPSTGDFVAQVQWKAPSLNNVMYRYTPEQVTYTLNYGRGYSPMPAWGAPGGGPLTSQQLEEIIAYLTSIQLPAEETRIEVQAQLDKSCLADANDNCTIPGGSYKTLGEAIFNLGFSDGFAGGAFACARCHTGGWSAGRPGPPGGGGMGPPLYNGAAIRQFPTAALQEAYVSAYPKMGTSYGVNGWSSGRMGSFGTNPNALDPETSIMSPDQVMLTPAQISAVVAYERSL
;
A
#
# COMPACT_ATOMS: atom_id res chain seq x y z
N MET A 1 -2.57 18.07 41.72
CA MET A 1 -2.05 16.77 42.16
C MET A 1 -2.10 15.90 40.91
N TYR A 2 -1.02 15.91 40.13
CA TYR A 2 -0.96 15.25 38.82
C TYR A 2 -0.84 13.75 39.04
N ASP A 3 -1.80 13.02 38.49
CA ASP A 3 -1.94 11.58 38.60
C ASP A 3 -0.88 10.87 37.76
N LEU A 4 0.25 10.57 38.39
CA LEU A 4 1.38 9.80 37.84
C LEU A 4 1.03 8.31 37.60
N SER A 5 -0.16 7.84 38.01
CA SER A 5 -0.52 6.43 37.86
C SER A 5 -0.99 6.07 36.44
N ASN A 6 -1.46 7.04 35.65
CA ASN A 6 -2.02 6.78 34.31
C ASN A 6 -1.00 6.79 33.16
N GLN A 7 0.28 7.12 33.37
CA GLN A 7 1.28 7.07 32.30
C GLN A 7 2.03 5.74 32.19
N ILE A 8 1.88 4.83 33.15
CA ILE A 8 2.57 3.53 33.14
C ILE A 8 1.83 2.50 32.25
N VAL A 9 0.60 2.79 31.82
CA VAL A 9 -0.26 1.83 31.11
C VAL A 9 -0.22 1.97 29.58
N LEU A 10 0.51 2.96 29.03
CA LEU A 10 0.61 3.18 27.57
C LEU A 10 1.91 2.66 26.93
N GLY A 11 2.77 1.99 27.70
CA GLY A 11 3.90 1.25 27.16
C GLY A 11 3.46 -0.15 26.76
N SER A 12 3.87 -0.64 25.59
CA SER A 12 3.74 -2.07 25.26
C SER A 12 4.24 -2.91 26.44
N THR A 13 3.67 -4.10 26.67
CA THR A 13 3.97 -4.96 27.82
C THR A 13 5.49 -5.12 28.07
N GLN A 14 6.28 -5.05 27.00
CA GLN A 14 7.74 -5.07 27.04
C GLN A 14 8.38 -3.83 27.68
N LYS A 15 7.88 -2.61 27.43
CA LYS A 15 8.37 -1.37 28.07
C LYS A 15 8.12 -1.40 29.58
N THR A 16 6.96 -1.90 30.02
CA THR A 16 6.61 -2.01 31.44
C THR A 16 7.49 -3.03 32.17
N ILE A 17 7.73 -4.19 31.55
CA ILE A 17 8.66 -5.21 32.09
C ILE A 17 10.08 -4.63 32.18
N GLY A 18 10.56 -3.95 31.13
CA GLY A 18 11.88 -3.32 31.13
C GLY A 18 12.05 -2.29 32.23
N LEU A 19 11.03 -1.45 32.47
CA LEU A 19 11.05 -0.42 33.50
C LEU A 19 11.13 -1.02 34.92
N ILE A 20 10.37 -2.10 35.18
CA ILE A 20 10.41 -2.81 36.48
C ILE A 20 11.82 -3.38 36.74
N ILE A 21 12.44 -4.00 35.73
CA ILE A 21 13.79 -4.55 35.85
C ILE A 21 14.80 -3.44 36.17
N VAL A 22 14.73 -2.29 35.48
CA VAL A 22 15.63 -1.16 35.73
C VAL A 22 15.45 -0.62 37.15
N ILE A 23 14.21 -0.48 37.64
CA ILE A 23 13.94 -0.03 39.01
C ILE A 23 14.54 -1.00 40.03
N LEU A 24 14.38 -2.31 39.83
CA LEU A 24 14.95 -3.33 40.72
C LEU A 24 16.48 -3.29 40.73
N LEU A 25 17.12 -3.14 39.57
CA LEU A 25 18.58 -3.02 39.46
C LEU A 25 19.09 -1.74 40.14
N MET A 26 18.40 -0.61 39.96
CA MET A 26 18.74 0.66 40.61
C MET A 26 18.57 0.58 42.13
N ALA A 27 17.52 -0.07 42.60
CA ALA A 27 17.30 -0.30 44.04
C ALA A 27 18.38 -1.22 44.63
N ALA A 28 18.71 -2.33 43.96
CA ALA A 28 19.78 -3.22 44.37
C ALA A 28 21.14 -2.50 44.41
N PHE A 29 21.43 -1.67 43.41
CA PHE A 29 22.63 -0.84 43.37
C PHE A 29 22.65 0.19 44.51
N ALA A 30 21.56 0.91 44.76
CA ALA A 30 21.47 1.86 45.87
C ALA A 30 21.65 1.19 47.23
N ILE A 31 21.07 0.00 47.42
CA ILE A 31 21.27 -0.83 48.62
C ILE A 31 22.75 -1.23 48.74
N ALA A 32 23.37 -1.71 47.67
CA ALA A 32 24.79 -2.07 47.68
C ALA A 32 25.69 -0.88 48.04
N VAL A 33 25.42 0.30 47.48
CA VAL A 33 26.10 1.55 47.82
C VAL A 33 25.89 1.90 49.30
N LEU A 34 24.66 1.87 49.80
CA LEU A 34 24.36 2.15 51.21
C LEU A 34 25.04 1.18 52.18
N VAL A 35 25.08 -0.11 51.83
CA VAL A 35 25.77 -1.14 52.61
C VAL A 35 27.28 -0.90 52.60
N ASN A 36 27.88 -0.58 51.45
CA ASN A 36 29.30 -0.25 51.36
C ASN A 36 29.65 1.04 52.11
N MET A 37 28.80 2.08 52.01
CA MET A 37 28.98 3.32 52.79
C MET A 37 28.85 3.08 54.30
N ARG A 38 27.95 2.20 54.74
CA ARG A 38 27.84 1.82 56.15
C ARG A 38 29.04 1.01 56.63
N LYS A 39 29.49 0.03 55.85
CA LYS A 39 30.70 -0.75 56.17
C LYS A 39 31.95 0.12 56.21
N GLY A 40 32.07 1.10 55.30
CA GLY A 40 33.18 2.05 55.29
C GLY A 40 33.17 3.08 56.44
N ARG A 41 32.10 3.16 57.24
CA ARG A 41 32.01 4.00 58.43
C ARG A 41 32.41 3.29 59.73
N ALA A 42 32.74 2.00 59.67
CA ALA A 42 33.36 1.30 60.79
C ALA A 42 34.81 1.83 60.96
N GLU A 43 34.93 2.84 61.83
CA GLU A 43 36.10 3.30 62.59
C GLU A 43 37.40 3.64 61.81
N VAL A 44 37.71 4.93 61.75
CA VAL A 44 39.06 5.44 61.48
C VAL A 44 39.95 5.06 62.67
N GLY A 45 40.97 4.23 62.46
CA GLY A 45 41.83 3.66 63.53
C GLY A 45 41.90 2.14 63.61
N ALA A 46 41.25 1.38 62.70
CA ALA A 46 41.37 -0.08 62.62
C ALA A 46 42.58 -0.57 61.78
N GLU A 47 43.39 0.36 61.24
CA GLU A 47 44.51 0.09 60.34
C GLU A 47 45.81 -0.42 61.00
N ILE A 48 45.76 -1.55 61.70
CA ILE A 48 46.91 -2.48 61.66
C ILE A 48 46.42 -3.85 61.20
N GLU A 49 45.65 -3.87 60.11
CA GLU A 49 45.54 -5.09 59.33
C GLU A 49 46.70 -5.14 58.35
N LEU A 50 47.46 -6.25 58.36
CA LEU A 50 48.53 -6.53 57.40
C LEU A 50 48.08 -6.15 55.98
N ALA A 51 48.94 -5.49 55.22
CA ALA A 51 48.67 -5.16 53.82
C ALA A 51 48.12 -6.40 53.10
N ALA A 52 47.10 -6.25 52.24
CA ALA A 52 46.36 -7.38 51.69
C ALA A 52 47.24 -8.43 50.96
N ASN A 53 48.42 -8.04 50.51
CA ASN A 53 49.46 -8.89 49.91
C ASN A 53 50.39 -9.59 50.92
N ARG A 54 50.31 -9.25 52.21
CA ARG A 54 51.09 -9.82 53.32
C ARG A 54 50.24 -10.64 54.30
N LYS A 55 48.91 -10.59 54.18
CA LYS A 55 48.04 -11.54 54.87
C LYS A 55 48.25 -12.93 54.26
N PRO A 56 48.34 -14.01 55.07
CA PRO A 56 48.27 -15.36 54.54
C PRO A 56 47.03 -15.47 53.66
N TYR A 57 47.20 -15.99 52.44
CA TYR A 57 46.06 -16.27 51.58
C TYR A 57 45.24 -17.42 52.19
N MET A 58 44.06 -17.69 51.64
CA MET A 58 43.28 -18.87 52.08
C MET A 58 44.16 -20.12 51.99
N ASP A 59 44.01 -20.98 52.99
CA ASP A 59 44.60 -22.32 53.02
C ASP A 59 44.07 -23.17 51.86
N ASP A 60 44.83 -24.17 51.43
CA ASP A 60 44.51 -25.02 50.29
C ASP A 60 43.14 -25.69 50.48
N ASP A 61 42.83 -26.18 51.69
CA ASP A 61 41.52 -26.77 52.02
C ASP A 61 40.37 -25.78 51.81
N GLU A 62 40.56 -24.50 52.13
CA GLU A 62 39.53 -23.46 51.98
C GLU A 62 39.42 -22.99 50.51
N LEU A 63 40.52 -23.03 49.76
CA LEU A 63 40.55 -22.77 48.32
C LEU A 63 39.84 -23.86 47.53
N GLU A 64 40.14 -25.13 47.79
CA GLU A 64 39.61 -26.28 47.04
C GLU A 64 38.16 -26.63 47.41
N THR A 65 37.69 -26.26 48.60
CA THR A 65 36.28 -26.48 48.98
C THR A 65 35.48 -25.20 48.83
N LYS A 66 35.50 -24.33 49.84
CA LYS A 66 34.55 -23.23 50.01
C LYS A 66 34.64 -22.19 48.90
N LYS A 67 35.84 -21.85 48.46
CA LYS A 67 36.03 -20.87 47.39
C LYS A 67 35.76 -21.48 46.01
N LEU A 68 36.29 -22.67 45.73
CA LEU A 68 36.09 -23.36 44.47
C LEU A 68 34.61 -23.74 44.26
N ASP A 69 33.95 -24.37 45.24
CA ASP A 69 32.53 -24.74 45.19
C ASP A 69 31.63 -23.51 44.99
N ARG A 70 31.92 -22.40 45.67
CA ARG A 70 31.19 -21.15 45.46
C ARG A 70 31.33 -20.66 44.02
N THR A 71 32.55 -20.71 43.47
CA THR A 71 32.82 -20.19 42.12
C THR A 71 32.23 -21.10 41.05
N LEU A 72 32.36 -22.42 41.20
CA LEU A 72 31.73 -23.43 40.36
C LEU A 72 30.21 -23.39 40.47
N GLY A 73 29.67 -23.18 41.67
CA GLY A 73 28.23 -23.00 41.89
C GLY A 73 27.67 -21.78 41.16
N LEU A 74 28.39 -20.66 41.16
CA LEU A 74 28.03 -19.49 40.35
C LEU A 74 28.09 -19.80 38.84
N GLY A 75 29.10 -20.56 38.40
CA GLY A 75 29.20 -21.05 37.03
C GLY A 75 28.02 -21.95 36.62
N LEU A 76 27.60 -22.85 37.51
CA LEU A 76 26.44 -23.72 37.32
C LEU A 76 25.14 -22.93 37.23
N VAL A 77 24.96 -21.92 38.09
CA VAL A 77 23.80 -21.02 38.04
C VAL A 77 23.77 -20.26 36.71
N ALA A 78 24.90 -19.70 36.27
CA ALA A 78 24.99 -19.02 34.99
C ALA A 78 24.65 -19.97 33.81
N LEU A 79 25.18 -21.20 33.84
CA LEU A 79 24.85 -22.25 32.87
C LEU A 79 23.36 -22.61 32.89
N ALA A 80 22.75 -22.74 34.06
CA ALA A 80 21.33 -23.01 34.20
C ALA A 80 20.49 -21.85 33.65
N VAL A 81 20.87 -20.60 33.94
CA VAL A 81 20.20 -19.41 33.40
C VAL A 81 20.28 -19.40 31.87
N ILE A 82 21.46 -19.58 31.28
CA ILE A 82 21.61 -19.59 29.81
C ILE A 82 20.87 -20.79 29.20
N GLY A 83 20.99 -21.97 29.81
CA GLY A 83 20.38 -23.21 29.37
C GLY A 83 18.86 -23.21 29.41
N ILE A 84 18.24 -22.37 30.25
CA ILE A 84 16.78 -22.18 30.31
C ILE A 84 16.35 -20.97 29.49
N ALA A 85 17.06 -19.84 29.59
CA ALA A 85 16.67 -18.58 28.94
C ALA A 85 16.72 -18.67 27.41
N LEU A 86 17.72 -19.32 26.82
CA LEU A 86 17.82 -19.45 25.37
C LEU A 86 16.68 -20.28 24.78
N PRO A 87 16.33 -21.48 25.31
CA PRO A 87 15.14 -22.20 24.85
C PRO A 87 13.84 -21.41 25.02
N LEU A 88 13.65 -20.70 26.14
CA LEU A 88 12.47 -19.86 26.34
C LEU A 88 12.39 -18.69 25.36
N TYR A 89 13.52 -18.03 25.08
CA TYR A 89 13.61 -16.98 24.07
C TYR A 89 13.24 -17.52 22.69
N TRP A 90 13.78 -18.69 22.33
CA TRP A 90 13.48 -19.35 21.06
C TRP A 90 12.01 -19.79 20.95
N LEU A 91 11.39 -20.23 22.05
CA LEU A 91 9.96 -20.59 22.07
C LEU A 91 9.05 -19.38 21.73
N ALA A 92 9.48 -18.17 22.06
CA ALA A 92 8.78 -16.93 21.74
C ALA A 92 9.09 -16.37 20.34
N GLU A 93 10.03 -16.98 19.61
CA GLU A 93 10.48 -16.51 18.30
C GLU A 93 9.36 -16.37 17.26
N PRO A 94 8.39 -17.31 17.13
CA PRO A 94 7.33 -17.18 16.14
C PRO A 94 6.51 -15.89 16.31
N GLY A 95 6.16 -15.53 17.55
CA GLY A 95 5.42 -14.30 17.83
C GLY A 95 6.23 -13.04 17.55
N ARG A 96 7.56 -13.09 17.75
CA ARG A 96 8.47 -11.98 17.43
C ARG A 96 8.60 -11.77 15.92
N GLN A 97 8.62 -12.85 15.15
CA GLN A 97 8.63 -12.77 13.68
C GLN A 97 7.33 -12.18 13.16
N VAL A 98 6.17 -12.62 13.66
CA VAL A 98 4.86 -12.03 13.29
C VAL A 98 4.81 -10.54 13.62
N GLY A 99 5.17 -10.14 14.85
CA GLY A 99 5.19 -8.73 15.23
C GLY A 99 6.17 -7.88 14.40
N ALA A 100 7.31 -8.46 13.99
CA ALA A 100 8.23 -7.77 13.08
C ALA A 100 7.62 -7.56 11.70
N THR A 101 6.92 -8.56 11.14
CA THR A 101 6.25 -8.43 9.84
C THR A 101 5.14 -7.37 9.86
N GLU A 102 4.31 -7.35 10.91
CA GLU A 102 3.28 -6.33 11.11
C GLU A 102 3.90 -4.93 11.22
N GLN A 103 4.95 -4.79 12.03
CA GLN A 103 5.65 -3.52 12.19
C GLN A 103 6.27 -3.02 10.88
N PHE A 104 6.87 -3.91 10.06
CA PHE A 104 7.39 -3.52 8.75
C PHE A 104 6.29 -3.07 7.80
N ALA A 105 5.13 -3.75 7.81
CA ALA A 105 3.98 -3.35 7.00
C ALA A 105 3.44 -1.97 7.41
N GLU A 106 3.27 -1.72 8.71
CA GLU A 106 2.83 -0.42 9.24
C GLU A 106 3.81 0.70 8.88
N ILE A 107 5.11 0.45 9.01
CA ILE A 107 6.15 1.42 8.64
C ILE A 107 6.12 1.70 7.13
N ALA A 108 5.95 0.67 6.29
CA ALA A 108 5.87 0.84 4.85
C ALA A 108 4.65 1.67 4.43
N ILE A 109 3.48 1.40 5.03
CA ILE A 109 2.26 2.18 4.80
C ILE A 109 2.45 3.64 5.24
N SER A 110 2.98 3.87 6.44
CA SER A 110 3.19 5.21 6.98
C SER A 110 4.18 6.04 6.14
N ARG A 111 5.29 5.44 5.69
CA ARG A 111 6.23 6.11 4.79
C ARG A 111 5.64 6.35 3.40
N GLY A 112 4.88 5.38 2.89
CA GLY A 112 4.15 5.52 1.64
C GLY A 112 3.15 6.67 1.68
N GLU A 113 2.43 6.83 2.79
CA GLU A 113 1.52 7.95 3.04
C GLU A 113 2.28 9.28 3.07
N GLU A 114 3.42 9.36 3.76
CA GLU A 114 4.25 10.58 3.80
C GLU A 114 4.73 10.97 2.40
N ILE A 115 5.15 10.01 1.59
CA ILE A 115 5.53 10.25 0.19
C ILE A 115 4.29 10.70 -0.61
N TYR A 116 3.14 10.06 -0.42
CA TYR A 116 1.91 10.37 -1.15
C TYR A 116 1.41 11.79 -0.86
N THR A 117 1.45 12.21 0.40
CA THR A 117 0.84 13.46 0.89
C THR A 117 1.81 14.63 0.84
N VAL A 118 3.07 14.44 1.24
CA VAL A 118 4.05 15.52 1.42
C VAL A 118 5.14 15.47 0.36
N GLY A 119 5.71 14.29 0.10
CA GLY A 119 6.89 14.11 -0.76
C GLY A 119 6.61 14.33 -2.24
N ALA A 120 5.95 13.37 -2.87
CA ALA A 120 5.55 13.41 -4.29
C ALA A 120 4.22 14.13 -4.51
N GLN A 121 3.45 14.39 -3.44
CA GLN A 121 2.16 15.10 -3.48
C GLN A 121 1.17 14.49 -4.50
N CYS A 122 1.13 13.16 -4.58
CA CYS A 122 0.20 12.41 -5.43
C CYS A 122 -1.26 12.85 -5.18
N GLY A 123 -1.59 13.18 -3.93
CA GLY A 123 -2.91 13.66 -3.52
C GLY A 123 -3.32 15.01 -4.13
N ALA A 124 -2.37 15.82 -4.64
CA ALA A 124 -2.71 17.08 -5.33
C ALA A 124 -3.51 16.84 -6.62
N CYS A 125 -3.32 15.68 -7.25
CA CYS A 125 -4.12 15.24 -8.39
C CYS A 125 -5.15 14.19 -7.98
N HIS A 126 -4.72 13.16 -7.24
CA HIS A 126 -5.53 11.98 -6.95
C HIS A 126 -6.42 12.11 -5.70
N GLY A 127 -6.45 13.29 -5.07
CA GLY A 127 -7.22 13.56 -3.85
C GLY A 127 -6.57 12.98 -2.59
N PRO A 128 -7.01 13.41 -1.38
CA PRO A 128 -6.64 12.72 -0.15
C PRO A 128 -7.16 11.27 -0.20
N GLU A 129 -6.40 10.33 0.36
CA GLU A 129 -6.76 8.90 0.36
C GLU A 129 -7.09 8.32 -1.03
N GLY A 130 -6.61 8.94 -2.11
CA GLY A 130 -6.79 8.41 -3.46
C GLY A 130 -8.24 8.42 -3.96
N VAL A 131 -9.11 9.29 -3.48
CA VAL A 131 -10.53 9.36 -3.94
C VAL A 131 -10.72 9.85 -5.38
N GLY A 132 -9.66 10.34 -6.03
CA GLY A 132 -9.70 10.98 -7.34
C GLY A 132 -9.89 12.49 -7.22
N GLY A 133 -9.67 13.21 -8.31
CA GLY A 133 -9.71 14.67 -8.26
C GLY A 133 -9.63 15.36 -9.61
N VAL A 134 -9.49 16.68 -9.55
CA VAL A 134 -9.24 17.53 -10.71
C VAL A 134 -7.97 18.35 -10.49
N ALA A 135 -7.10 18.37 -11.48
CA ALA A 135 -5.84 19.12 -11.43
C ALA A 135 -5.73 20.06 -12.62
N ASN A 136 -5.18 21.25 -12.40
CA ASN A 136 -4.91 22.19 -13.48
C ASN A 136 -3.77 21.67 -14.36
N TYR A 137 -3.99 21.61 -15.67
CA TYR A 137 -2.99 21.17 -16.63
C TYR A 137 -2.93 22.09 -17.85
N THR A 138 -1.72 22.36 -18.31
CA THR A 138 -1.46 23.14 -19.52
C THR A 138 -1.23 22.19 -20.68
N ILE A 139 -2.06 22.28 -21.70
CA ILE A 139 -1.84 21.59 -22.97
C ILE A 139 -0.97 22.48 -23.85
N THR A 140 0.12 21.92 -24.35
CA THR A 140 1.01 22.55 -25.32
C THR A 140 0.97 21.82 -26.66
N ASP A 141 1.25 22.53 -27.74
CA ASP A 141 1.40 21.93 -29.06
C ASP A 141 2.63 21.03 -29.07
N PRO A 142 2.53 19.75 -29.47
CA PRO A 142 3.64 18.81 -29.43
C PRO A 142 4.74 19.12 -30.46
N SER A 143 4.44 19.88 -31.52
CA SER A 143 5.38 20.23 -32.59
C SER A 143 6.09 21.56 -32.32
N THR A 144 5.38 22.56 -31.80
CA THR A 144 5.95 23.90 -31.57
C THR A 144 6.27 24.19 -30.10
N GLY A 145 5.66 23.46 -29.16
CA GLY A 145 5.75 23.73 -27.73
C GLY A 145 4.87 24.90 -27.26
N ASP A 146 4.08 25.50 -28.16
CA ASP A 146 3.26 26.66 -27.84
C ASP A 146 2.10 26.31 -26.91
N PHE A 147 1.67 27.28 -26.10
CA PHE A 147 0.48 27.14 -25.27
C PHE A 147 -0.77 26.95 -26.14
N VAL A 148 -1.55 25.90 -25.86
CA VAL A 148 -2.84 25.64 -26.53
C VAL A 148 -4.00 25.98 -25.61
N ALA A 149 -4.01 25.44 -24.39
CA ALA A 149 -5.09 25.67 -23.44
C ALA A 149 -4.72 25.30 -22.00
N GLN A 150 -5.36 25.95 -21.04
CA GLN A 150 -5.45 25.47 -19.67
C GLN A 150 -6.72 24.61 -19.52
N VAL A 151 -6.59 23.43 -18.92
CA VAL A 151 -7.71 22.51 -18.69
C VAL A 151 -7.73 22.03 -17.24
N GLN A 152 -8.93 21.65 -16.79
CA GLN A 152 -9.09 20.90 -15.53
C GLN A 152 -9.05 19.41 -15.87
N TRP A 153 -7.92 18.78 -15.56
CA TRP A 153 -7.68 17.38 -15.83
C TRP A 153 -8.32 16.50 -14.76
N LYS A 154 -9.21 15.59 -15.17
CA LYS A 154 -9.79 14.57 -14.29
C LYS A 154 -8.77 13.48 -14.00
N ALA A 155 -8.30 13.43 -12.76
CA ALA A 155 -7.39 12.41 -12.25
C ALA A 155 -8.21 11.27 -11.62
N PRO A 156 -7.99 10.01 -12.03
CA PRO A 156 -8.80 8.89 -11.56
C PRO A 156 -8.54 8.61 -10.07
N SER A 157 -9.54 8.03 -9.41
CA SER A 157 -9.35 7.50 -8.07
C SER A 157 -8.35 6.34 -8.06
N LEU A 158 -7.58 6.27 -6.98
CA LEU A 158 -6.58 5.26 -6.68
C LEU A 158 -7.03 4.29 -5.60
N ASN A 159 -8.05 4.62 -4.80
CA ASN A 159 -8.68 3.73 -3.81
C ASN A 159 -9.43 2.52 -4.40
N ASN A 160 -9.34 2.30 -5.71
CA ASN A 160 -9.82 1.09 -6.40
C ASN A 160 -8.83 0.62 -7.48
N VAL A 161 -7.59 1.12 -7.48
CA VAL A 161 -6.58 0.83 -8.51
C VAL A 161 -6.17 -0.64 -8.51
N MET A 162 -6.09 -1.25 -7.34
CA MET A 162 -5.64 -2.63 -7.16
C MET A 162 -6.71 -3.65 -7.57
N TYR A 163 -7.92 -3.21 -7.92
CA TYR A 163 -8.90 -4.08 -8.57
C TYR A 163 -8.68 -4.22 -10.08
N ARG A 164 -7.93 -3.29 -10.69
CA ARG A 164 -7.72 -3.23 -12.15
C ARG A 164 -6.28 -3.52 -12.54
N TYR A 165 -5.36 -3.21 -11.66
CA TYR A 165 -3.93 -3.25 -11.91
C TYR A 165 -3.23 -4.09 -10.84
N THR A 166 -2.24 -4.87 -11.24
CA THR A 166 -1.32 -5.50 -10.29
C THR A 166 -0.35 -4.47 -9.72
N PRO A 167 0.23 -4.72 -8.53
CA PRO A 167 1.32 -3.89 -7.98
C PRO A 167 2.42 -3.58 -9.00
N GLU A 168 2.79 -4.55 -9.84
CA GLU A 168 3.82 -4.37 -10.86
C GLU A 168 3.40 -3.39 -11.96
N GLN A 169 2.12 -3.38 -12.35
CA GLN A 169 1.61 -2.40 -13.33
C GLN A 169 1.52 -1.00 -12.76
N VAL A 170 1.16 -0.89 -11.48
CA VAL A 170 1.15 0.41 -10.78
C VAL A 170 2.60 0.90 -10.66
N THR A 171 3.54 0.05 -10.26
CA THR A 171 4.97 0.34 -10.24
C THR A 171 5.51 0.72 -11.61
N TYR A 172 5.09 0.05 -12.69
CA TYR A 172 5.44 0.46 -14.06
C TYR A 172 4.93 1.87 -14.38
N THR A 173 3.69 2.18 -14.00
CA THR A 173 3.11 3.52 -14.19
C THR A 173 3.84 4.57 -13.37
N LEU A 174 4.25 4.25 -12.13
CA LEU A 174 5.05 5.15 -11.31
C LEU A 174 6.47 5.34 -11.87
N ASN A 175 7.08 4.28 -12.42
CA ASN A 175 8.41 4.36 -13.02
C ASN A 175 8.43 5.25 -14.25
N TYR A 176 7.46 5.13 -15.16
CA TYR A 176 7.51 5.78 -16.48
C TYR A 176 6.49 6.90 -16.67
N GLY A 177 5.65 7.15 -15.67
CA GLY A 177 4.51 8.05 -15.79
C GLY A 177 3.46 7.51 -16.75
N ARG A 178 2.53 8.38 -17.11
CA ARG A 178 1.49 8.07 -18.11
C ARG A 178 1.50 9.14 -19.18
N GLY A 179 2.05 8.79 -20.35
CA GLY A 179 2.10 9.68 -21.52
C GLY A 179 0.73 10.22 -21.91
N TYR A 180 0.69 11.43 -22.44
CA TYR A 180 -0.55 12.19 -22.73
C TYR A 180 -1.41 12.46 -21.48
N SER A 181 -0.80 12.50 -20.30
CA SER A 181 -1.43 12.94 -19.06
C SER A 181 -0.48 13.80 -18.23
N PRO A 182 -0.97 14.50 -17.20
CA PRO A 182 -0.13 15.25 -16.26
C PRO A 182 0.73 14.36 -15.35
N MET A 183 0.60 13.03 -15.40
CA MET A 183 1.28 12.10 -14.48
C MET A 183 2.73 11.84 -14.95
N PRO A 184 3.76 12.42 -14.29
CA PRO A 184 5.14 12.28 -14.69
C PRO A 184 5.70 10.91 -14.25
N ALA A 185 6.92 10.62 -14.72
CA ALA A 185 7.72 9.54 -14.16
C ALA A 185 8.20 9.91 -12.76
N TRP A 186 7.95 9.05 -11.78
CA TRP A 186 8.39 9.19 -10.40
C TRP A 186 9.56 8.26 -10.05
N GLY A 187 9.63 7.08 -10.65
CA GLY A 187 10.72 6.14 -10.41
C GLY A 187 11.97 6.46 -11.21
N ALA A 188 13.13 6.11 -10.64
CA ALA A 188 14.43 6.26 -11.27
C ALA A 188 14.53 5.72 -12.72
N PRO A 189 13.92 4.56 -13.10
CA PRO A 189 13.97 4.06 -14.47
C PRO A 189 13.38 5.00 -15.54
N GLY A 190 12.40 5.84 -15.19
CA GLY A 190 11.86 6.87 -16.08
C GLY A 190 12.42 8.27 -15.82
N GLY A 191 13.49 8.38 -15.02
CA GLY A 191 14.13 9.65 -14.67
C GLY A 191 13.47 10.41 -13.51
N GLY A 192 12.58 9.77 -12.76
CA GLY A 192 11.95 10.34 -11.58
C GLY A 192 12.83 10.27 -10.31
N PRO A 193 12.46 10.99 -9.24
CA PRO A 193 13.29 11.17 -8.04
C PRO A 193 13.22 10.01 -7.04
N LEU A 194 12.27 9.09 -7.17
CA LEU A 194 11.99 8.05 -6.16
C LEU A 194 12.79 6.77 -6.42
N THR A 195 13.24 6.16 -5.32
CA THR A 195 13.89 4.85 -5.32
C THR A 195 12.87 3.71 -5.43
N SER A 196 13.32 2.49 -5.76
CA SER A 196 12.44 1.31 -5.80
C SER A 196 11.76 1.05 -4.46
N GLN A 197 12.47 1.21 -3.34
CA GLN A 197 11.90 1.06 -2.00
C GLN A 197 10.80 2.08 -1.72
N GLN A 198 11.00 3.34 -2.12
CA GLN A 198 9.97 4.37 -1.96
C GLN A 198 8.73 4.08 -2.81
N LEU A 199 8.90 3.49 -3.99
CA LEU A 199 7.77 3.01 -4.79
C LEU A 199 7.04 1.84 -4.10
N GLU A 200 7.77 0.88 -3.52
CA GLU A 200 7.16 -0.21 -2.74
C GLU A 200 6.37 0.32 -1.54
N GLU A 201 6.88 1.33 -0.83
CA GLU A 201 6.19 2.02 0.27
C GLU A 201 4.91 2.71 -0.25
N ILE A 202 4.96 3.41 -1.39
CA ILE A 202 3.75 3.96 -2.03
C ILE A 202 2.75 2.85 -2.38
N ILE A 203 3.20 1.73 -2.94
CA ILE A 203 2.34 0.60 -3.27
C ILE A 203 1.67 0.02 -2.01
N ALA A 204 2.41 -0.10 -0.91
CA ALA A 204 1.87 -0.53 0.38
C ALA A 204 0.76 0.43 0.86
N TYR A 205 1.01 1.75 0.77
CA TYR A 205 -0.02 2.74 1.09
C TYR A 205 -1.24 2.66 0.17
N LEU A 206 -1.05 2.60 -1.16
CA LEU A 206 -2.14 2.48 -2.12
C LEU A 206 -2.97 1.21 -1.88
N THR A 207 -2.32 0.11 -1.53
CA THR A 207 -2.99 -1.13 -1.11
C THR A 207 -3.85 -0.93 0.14
N SER A 208 -3.36 -0.19 1.14
CA SER A 208 -4.06 0.00 2.41
C SER A 208 -5.32 0.86 2.31
N ILE A 209 -5.40 1.76 1.32
CA ILE A 209 -6.52 2.69 1.12
C ILE A 209 -7.58 2.16 0.15
N GLN A 210 -7.48 0.91 -0.30
CA GLN A 210 -8.47 0.37 -1.23
C GLN A 210 -9.83 0.23 -0.54
N LEU A 211 -10.89 0.74 -1.17
CA LEU A 211 -12.27 0.49 -0.76
C LEU A 211 -12.57 -1.01 -0.85
N PRO A 212 -13.42 -1.56 0.02
CA PRO A 212 -13.96 -2.91 -0.17
C PRO A 212 -14.63 -3.08 -1.54
N ALA A 213 -14.53 -4.28 -2.11
CA ALA A 213 -15.02 -4.56 -3.46
C ALA A 213 -16.53 -4.38 -3.56
N GLU A 214 -17.27 -4.80 -2.53
CA GLU A 214 -18.70 -4.62 -2.44
C GLU A 214 -19.10 -3.14 -2.44
N GLU A 215 -18.42 -2.32 -1.64
CA GLU A 215 -18.65 -0.88 -1.59
C GLU A 215 -18.38 -0.24 -2.96
N THR A 216 -17.29 -0.63 -3.63
CA THR A 216 -16.97 -0.16 -4.98
C THR A 216 -18.08 -0.51 -5.99
N ARG A 217 -18.63 -1.73 -5.94
CA ARG A 217 -19.74 -2.15 -6.81
C ARG A 217 -21.02 -1.37 -6.54
N ILE A 218 -21.35 -1.16 -5.27
CA ILE A 218 -22.51 -0.37 -4.86
C ILE A 218 -22.38 1.07 -5.36
N GLU A 219 -21.20 1.69 -5.24
CA GLU A 219 -20.95 3.03 -5.74
C GLU A 219 -21.10 3.13 -7.26
N VAL A 220 -20.54 2.17 -8.01
CA VAL A 220 -20.69 2.11 -9.47
C VAL A 220 -22.16 1.95 -9.86
N GLN A 221 -22.88 1.03 -9.22
CA GLN A 221 -24.30 0.82 -9.52
C GLN A 221 -25.15 2.04 -9.18
N ALA A 222 -24.94 2.65 -8.00
CA ALA A 222 -25.64 3.88 -7.61
C ALA A 222 -25.35 5.04 -8.57
N GLN A 223 -24.15 5.08 -9.15
CA GLN A 223 -23.80 6.05 -10.17
C GLN A 223 -24.47 5.76 -11.51
N LEU A 224 -24.56 4.49 -11.91
CA LEU A 224 -25.30 4.09 -13.10
C LEU A 224 -26.78 4.39 -12.94
N ASP A 225 -27.40 4.11 -11.79
CA ASP A 225 -28.82 4.41 -11.55
C ASP A 225 -29.14 5.92 -11.70
N LYS A 226 -28.18 6.79 -11.38
CA LYS A 226 -28.28 8.25 -11.56
C LYS A 226 -28.09 8.71 -13.00
N SER A 227 -27.20 8.06 -13.75
CA SER A 227 -26.76 8.51 -15.08
C SER A 227 -27.43 7.78 -16.24
N CYS A 228 -27.86 6.54 -16.00
CA CYS A 228 -28.54 5.64 -16.93
C CYS A 228 -29.32 4.56 -16.16
N LEU A 229 -30.59 4.86 -15.84
CA LEU A 229 -31.53 3.84 -15.38
C LEU A 229 -31.88 2.93 -16.58
N ALA A 230 -31.17 1.81 -16.71
CA ALA A 230 -31.28 0.91 -17.85
C ALA A 230 -32.55 0.04 -17.78
N ASP A 231 -33.21 -0.15 -18.93
CA ASP A 231 -34.27 -1.15 -19.09
C ASP A 231 -33.70 -2.55 -19.36
N ALA A 232 -34.57 -3.54 -19.58
CA ALA A 232 -34.16 -4.92 -19.89
C ALA A 232 -33.40 -5.09 -21.22
N ASN A 233 -33.36 -4.05 -22.07
CA ASN A 233 -32.65 -4.02 -23.34
C ASN A 233 -31.42 -3.09 -23.29
N ASP A 234 -30.94 -2.75 -22.09
CA ASP A 234 -29.83 -1.83 -21.87
C ASP A 234 -30.04 -0.40 -22.40
N ASN A 235 -31.28 0.04 -22.62
CA ASN A 235 -31.56 1.43 -22.99
C ASN A 235 -31.69 2.30 -21.73
N CYS A 236 -31.02 3.45 -21.72
CA CYS A 236 -31.16 4.41 -20.63
C CYS A 236 -32.54 5.10 -20.72
N THR A 237 -33.29 5.07 -19.62
CA THR A 237 -34.67 5.57 -19.58
C THR A 237 -34.83 6.95 -18.92
N ILE A 238 -33.73 7.54 -18.43
CA ILE A 238 -33.75 8.83 -17.74
C ILE A 238 -34.19 9.93 -18.73
N PRO A 239 -35.32 10.62 -18.49
CA PRO A 239 -35.77 11.70 -19.36
C PRO A 239 -34.75 12.84 -19.42
N GLY A 240 -34.27 13.17 -20.62
CA GLY A 240 -33.21 14.17 -20.79
C GLY A 240 -31.82 13.72 -20.34
N GLY A 241 -31.63 12.43 -20.07
CA GLY A 241 -30.33 11.83 -19.74
C GLY A 241 -29.31 12.01 -20.87
N SER A 242 -28.03 12.05 -20.50
CA SER A 242 -26.92 12.29 -21.45
C SER A 242 -26.54 11.05 -22.28
N TYR A 243 -27.03 9.87 -21.92
CA TYR A 243 -26.65 8.59 -22.52
C TYR A 243 -27.87 7.84 -23.02
N LYS A 244 -27.73 7.11 -24.14
CA LYS A 244 -28.81 6.33 -24.76
C LYS A 244 -28.82 4.89 -24.31
N THR A 245 -27.64 4.31 -24.04
CA THR A 245 -27.50 2.92 -23.62
C THR A 245 -26.63 2.77 -22.38
N LEU A 246 -26.81 1.69 -21.64
CA LEU A 246 -25.99 1.34 -20.49
C LEU A 246 -24.50 1.29 -20.87
N GLY A 247 -24.20 0.74 -22.05
CA GLY A 247 -22.84 0.69 -22.57
C GLY A 247 -22.23 2.08 -22.79
N GLU A 248 -22.99 3.03 -23.34
CA GLU A 248 -22.55 4.42 -23.52
C GLU A 248 -22.29 5.11 -22.17
N ALA A 249 -23.14 4.84 -21.17
CA ALA A 249 -23.00 5.39 -19.83
C ALA A 249 -21.76 4.85 -19.10
N ILE A 250 -21.51 3.53 -19.17
CA ILE A 250 -20.30 2.90 -18.61
C ILE A 250 -19.05 3.43 -19.32
N PHE A 251 -19.10 3.53 -20.66
CA PHE A 251 -17.98 4.04 -21.45
C PHE A 251 -17.55 5.45 -21.00
N ASN A 252 -18.50 6.29 -20.58
CA ASN A 252 -18.29 7.66 -20.12
C ASN A 252 -18.48 7.88 -18.61
N LEU A 253 -18.42 6.83 -17.79
CA LEU A 253 -18.80 6.91 -16.38
C LEU A 253 -17.97 7.96 -15.61
N GLY A 254 -18.63 8.95 -15.04
CA GLY A 254 -17.96 10.06 -14.33
C GLY A 254 -17.56 11.25 -15.20
N PHE A 255 -17.95 11.31 -16.48
CA PHE A 255 -17.62 12.45 -17.33
C PHE A 255 -18.29 13.75 -16.86
N SER A 256 -19.59 13.69 -16.54
CA SER A 256 -20.43 14.85 -16.22
C SER A 256 -20.36 15.29 -14.76
N ASP A 257 -20.22 14.34 -13.83
CA ASP A 257 -20.26 14.58 -12.37
C ASP A 257 -18.93 14.30 -11.65
N GLY A 258 -17.93 13.80 -12.36
CA GLY A 258 -16.61 13.54 -11.81
C GLY A 258 -16.53 12.27 -10.95
N PHE A 259 -17.52 11.37 -11.00
CA PHE A 259 -17.50 10.12 -10.23
C PHE A 259 -16.16 9.38 -10.37
N ALA A 260 -15.50 9.14 -9.22
CA ALA A 260 -14.19 8.48 -9.12
C ALA A 260 -13.10 9.03 -10.06
N GLY A 261 -13.19 10.31 -10.46
CA GLY A 261 -12.30 10.91 -11.46
C GLY A 261 -12.30 10.19 -12.81
N GLY A 262 -13.39 9.46 -13.11
CA GLY A 262 -13.53 8.63 -14.30
C GLY A 262 -12.74 7.33 -14.24
N ALA A 263 -12.36 6.81 -13.05
CA ALA A 263 -11.58 5.58 -12.89
C ALA A 263 -12.17 4.39 -13.69
N PHE A 264 -13.49 4.31 -13.78
CA PHE A 264 -14.22 3.22 -14.45
C PHE A 264 -14.51 3.47 -15.95
N ALA A 265 -14.28 4.69 -16.45
CA ALA A 265 -14.61 5.05 -17.84
C ALA A 265 -13.58 4.51 -18.84
N CYS A 266 -14.05 3.76 -19.85
CA CYS A 266 -13.25 3.36 -21.01
C CYS A 266 -12.79 4.59 -21.83
N ALA A 267 -13.66 5.60 -21.94
CA ALA A 267 -13.41 6.81 -22.70
C ALA A 267 -12.18 7.59 -22.22
N ARG A 268 -11.81 7.46 -20.94
CA ARG A 268 -10.60 8.09 -20.37
C ARG A 268 -9.34 7.73 -21.16
N CYS A 269 -9.29 6.50 -21.67
CA CYS A 269 -8.18 6.01 -22.49
C CYS A 269 -8.52 6.07 -23.99
N HIS A 270 -9.76 5.72 -24.37
CA HIS A 270 -10.16 5.50 -25.76
C HIS A 270 -10.80 6.73 -26.44
N THR A 271 -10.95 7.86 -25.75
CA THR A 271 -11.47 9.11 -26.30
C THR A 271 -10.51 10.25 -25.95
N GLY A 272 -9.83 10.80 -26.95
CA GLY A 272 -8.91 11.92 -26.79
C GLY A 272 -9.61 13.12 -26.14
N GLY A 273 -8.91 13.80 -25.22
CA GLY A 273 -9.43 14.98 -24.53
C GLY A 273 -10.51 14.72 -23.48
N TRP A 274 -10.92 13.46 -23.25
CA TRP A 274 -11.95 13.13 -22.26
C TRP A 274 -11.59 13.60 -20.85
N SER A 275 -10.38 13.27 -20.37
CA SER A 275 -9.88 13.73 -19.07
C SER A 275 -9.71 15.25 -19.00
N ALA A 276 -9.50 15.91 -20.13
CA ALA A 276 -9.39 17.37 -20.21
C ALA A 276 -10.75 18.09 -20.28
N GLY A 277 -11.87 17.35 -20.23
CA GLY A 277 -13.22 17.90 -20.36
C GLY A 277 -13.58 18.36 -21.78
N ARG A 278 -12.80 17.94 -22.79
CA ARG A 278 -12.99 18.28 -24.21
C ARG A 278 -12.94 17.00 -25.04
N PRO A 279 -13.89 16.06 -24.84
CA PRO A 279 -13.84 14.78 -25.52
C PRO A 279 -13.95 14.98 -27.03
N GLY A 280 -13.07 14.33 -27.77
CA GLY A 280 -13.21 14.15 -29.20
C GLY A 280 -14.32 13.14 -29.55
N PRO A 281 -14.33 12.63 -30.79
CA PRO A 281 -15.26 11.57 -31.19
C PRO A 281 -15.17 10.36 -30.24
N PRO A 282 -16.31 9.80 -29.78
CA PRO A 282 -16.31 8.62 -28.92
C PRO A 282 -15.50 7.48 -29.55
N GLY A 283 -14.58 6.90 -28.79
CA GLY A 283 -13.71 5.83 -29.29
C GLY A 283 -12.65 6.28 -30.30
N GLY A 284 -12.45 7.59 -30.48
CA GLY A 284 -11.49 8.17 -31.42
C GLY A 284 -10.02 7.85 -31.13
N GLY A 285 -9.72 7.21 -29.99
CA GLY A 285 -8.37 6.92 -29.52
C GLY A 285 -7.80 8.06 -28.68
N GLY A 286 -6.72 7.77 -27.96
CA GLY A 286 -6.07 8.69 -27.05
C GLY A 286 -4.85 8.03 -26.41
N MET A 287 -4.92 7.75 -25.11
CA MET A 287 -3.91 6.89 -24.46
C MET A 287 -4.02 5.43 -24.91
N GLY A 288 -5.25 4.98 -25.20
CA GLY A 288 -5.57 3.69 -25.77
C GLY A 288 -5.79 3.78 -27.29
N PRO A 289 -5.79 2.64 -27.98
CA PRO A 289 -6.07 2.60 -29.41
C PRO A 289 -7.49 3.10 -29.73
N PRO A 290 -7.74 3.56 -30.97
CA PRO A 290 -9.09 3.85 -31.42
C PRO A 290 -9.96 2.59 -31.43
N LEU A 291 -11.24 2.75 -31.07
CA LEU A 291 -12.25 1.68 -31.05
C LEU A 291 -13.31 1.84 -32.14
N TYR A 292 -13.52 3.07 -32.61
CA TYR A 292 -14.48 3.45 -33.64
C TYR A 292 -14.17 2.94 -35.05
N ASN A 293 -15.11 3.12 -35.98
CA ASN A 293 -14.99 2.70 -37.39
C ASN A 293 -14.66 1.21 -37.54
N GLY A 294 -15.28 0.37 -36.70
CA GLY A 294 -15.09 -1.08 -36.69
C GLY A 294 -13.69 -1.55 -36.28
N ALA A 295 -12.88 -0.70 -35.64
CA ALA A 295 -11.56 -1.10 -35.13
C ALA A 295 -11.68 -2.20 -34.07
N ALA A 296 -12.65 -2.08 -33.14
CA ALA A 296 -12.95 -3.11 -32.17
C ALA A 296 -13.32 -4.45 -32.83
N ILE A 297 -14.16 -4.43 -33.87
CA ILE A 297 -14.60 -5.64 -34.59
C ILE A 297 -13.44 -6.32 -35.32
N ARG A 298 -12.54 -5.55 -35.95
CA ARG A 298 -11.36 -6.10 -36.62
C ARG A 298 -10.40 -6.74 -35.61
N GLN A 299 -10.27 -6.16 -34.42
CA GLN A 299 -9.38 -6.69 -33.39
C GLN A 299 -9.98 -7.90 -32.68
N PHE A 300 -11.28 -7.87 -32.42
CA PHE A 300 -12.05 -8.90 -31.73
C PHE A 300 -13.24 -9.33 -32.59
N PRO A 301 -13.09 -10.40 -33.40
CA PRO A 301 -14.11 -10.83 -34.35
C PRO A 301 -15.48 -11.12 -33.70
N THR A 302 -15.49 -11.62 -32.47
CA THR A 302 -16.70 -11.87 -31.69
C THR A 302 -16.76 -11.00 -30.44
N ALA A 303 -17.97 -10.68 -29.98
CA ALA A 303 -18.17 -9.93 -28.73
C ALA A 303 -17.53 -10.65 -27.54
N ALA A 304 -17.70 -11.98 -27.45
CA ALA A 304 -17.09 -12.80 -26.39
C ALA A 304 -15.56 -12.66 -26.28
N LEU A 305 -14.85 -12.51 -27.41
CA LEU A 305 -13.40 -12.28 -27.39
C LEU A 305 -13.03 -10.90 -26.83
N GLN A 306 -13.84 -9.88 -27.13
CA GLN A 306 -13.66 -8.54 -26.60
C GLN A 306 -14.02 -8.48 -25.11
N GLU A 307 -15.15 -9.07 -24.72
CA GLU A 307 -15.57 -9.20 -23.32
C GLU A 307 -14.52 -9.93 -22.48
N ALA A 308 -13.95 -11.03 -22.99
CA ALA A 308 -12.88 -11.74 -22.31
C ALA A 308 -11.63 -10.87 -22.14
N TYR A 309 -11.29 -10.03 -23.12
CA TYR A 309 -10.15 -9.12 -23.02
C TYR A 309 -10.39 -7.95 -22.06
N VAL A 310 -11.59 -7.36 -22.07
CA VAL A 310 -11.99 -6.28 -21.13
C VAL A 310 -12.10 -6.81 -19.70
N SER A 311 -12.57 -8.04 -19.54
CA SER A 311 -12.73 -8.71 -18.24
C SER A 311 -11.41 -9.21 -17.67
N ALA A 312 -10.48 -9.65 -18.51
CA ALA A 312 -9.20 -10.17 -18.05
C ALA A 312 -8.19 -9.05 -17.79
N TYR A 313 -7.12 -9.41 -17.08
CA TYR A 313 -5.92 -8.59 -17.01
C TYR A 313 -4.96 -8.93 -18.18
N PRO A 314 -4.78 -8.03 -19.16
CA PRO A 314 -3.87 -8.29 -20.25
C PRO A 314 -2.43 -7.91 -19.85
N LYS A 315 -1.58 -8.91 -19.58
CA LYS A 315 -0.16 -8.70 -19.30
C LYS A 315 0.56 -8.07 -20.51
N MET A 316 1.65 -7.33 -20.25
CA MET A 316 2.50 -6.83 -21.34
C MET A 316 3.07 -8.00 -22.14
N GLY A 317 3.02 -7.91 -23.47
CA GLY A 317 3.56 -8.92 -24.36
C GLY A 317 2.65 -10.13 -24.63
N THR A 318 1.42 -10.12 -24.12
CA THR A 318 0.40 -11.11 -24.53
C THR A 318 -0.32 -10.66 -25.79
N SER A 319 -1.11 -11.54 -26.40
CA SER A 319 -1.96 -11.17 -27.53
C SER A 319 -2.98 -10.10 -27.12
N TYR A 320 -3.17 -9.14 -28.03
CA TYR A 320 -4.31 -8.23 -28.04
C TYR A 320 -5.14 -8.60 -29.26
N GLY A 321 -6.28 -9.27 -29.05
CA GLY A 321 -7.13 -9.75 -30.15
C GLY A 321 -6.39 -10.60 -31.20
N VAL A 322 -6.81 -10.49 -32.46
CA VAL A 322 -6.28 -11.32 -33.57
C VAL A 322 -4.91 -10.89 -34.07
N ASN A 323 -4.61 -9.60 -34.09
CA ASN A 323 -3.42 -9.02 -34.73
C ASN A 323 -2.86 -7.87 -33.88
N GLY A 324 -2.46 -8.15 -32.64
CA GLY A 324 -1.97 -7.11 -31.75
C GLY A 324 -1.19 -7.64 -30.55
N TRP A 325 -0.43 -6.74 -29.94
CA TRP A 325 0.38 -7.02 -28.77
C TRP A 325 -0.06 -6.11 -27.61
N SER A 326 -0.36 -6.70 -26.46
CA SER A 326 -0.79 -5.98 -25.28
C SER A 326 0.35 -5.14 -24.73
N SER A 327 0.09 -3.85 -24.49
CA SER A 327 1.03 -2.95 -23.81
C SER A 327 1.08 -3.17 -22.29
N GLY A 328 0.16 -3.97 -21.73
CA GLY A 328 0.02 -4.12 -20.28
C GLY A 328 -0.54 -2.89 -19.56
N ARG A 329 -0.98 -1.85 -20.28
CA ARG A 329 -1.43 -0.57 -19.68
C ARG A 329 -2.94 -0.46 -19.48
N MET A 330 -3.70 -1.34 -20.14
CA MET A 330 -5.13 -1.51 -19.89
C MET A 330 -5.29 -2.33 -18.62
N GLY A 331 -6.06 -1.79 -17.67
CA GLY A 331 -6.42 -2.54 -16.46
C GLY A 331 -7.52 -3.54 -16.76
N SER A 332 -7.68 -4.53 -15.90
CA SER A 332 -8.87 -5.38 -15.88
C SER A 332 -10.08 -4.58 -15.45
N PHE A 333 -11.23 -4.79 -16.08
CA PHE A 333 -12.52 -4.24 -15.62
C PHE A 333 -13.50 -5.32 -15.17
N GLY A 334 -13.14 -6.59 -15.32
CA GLY A 334 -13.87 -7.73 -14.77
C GLY A 334 -13.06 -8.32 -13.64
N THR A 335 -12.37 -9.43 -13.92
CA THR A 335 -11.59 -10.23 -12.97
C THR A 335 -10.47 -9.42 -12.30
N ASN A 336 -10.51 -9.31 -10.97
CA ASN A 336 -9.45 -8.72 -10.16
C ASN A 336 -8.14 -9.52 -10.33
N PRO A 337 -7.06 -8.92 -10.85
CA PRO A 337 -5.81 -9.62 -11.09
C PRO A 337 -5.03 -9.97 -9.80
N ASN A 338 -5.39 -9.35 -8.68
CA ASN A 338 -4.77 -9.57 -7.38
C ASN A 338 -5.58 -10.52 -6.48
N ALA A 339 -6.69 -11.10 -6.99
CA ALA A 339 -7.53 -12.04 -6.26
C ALA A 339 -7.00 -13.49 -6.28
N LEU A 340 -5.69 -13.70 -6.45
CA LEU A 340 -5.08 -15.03 -6.50
C LEU A 340 -4.46 -15.39 -5.14
N ASP A 341 -4.90 -16.53 -4.62
CA ASP A 341 -4.48 -17.21 -3.37
C ASP A 341 -4.72 -16.39 -2.07
N PRO A 342 -5.63 -16.83 -1.16
CA PRO A 342 -5.87 -16.18 0.14
C PRO A 342 -4.61 -15.93 0.99
N GLU A 343 -3.53 -16.69 0.78
CA GLU A 343 -2.27 -16.50 1.51
C GLU A 343 -1.38 -15.39 0.93
N THR A 344 -1.57 -15.02 -0.34
CA THR A 344 -0.82 -13.95 -1.03
C THR A 344 -1.71 -12.80 -1.50
N SER A 345 -3.02 -12.92 -1.29
CA SER A 345 -4.00 -11.94 -1.73
C SER A 345 -3.81 -10.65 -0.95
N ILE A 346 -3.41 -9.61 -1.66
CA ILE A 346 -3.25 -8.27 -1.13
C ILE A 346 -4.61 -7.66 -0.74
N MET A 347 -5.73 -8.30 -1.16
CA MET A 347 -7.12 -7.86 -0.96
C MET A 347 -8.07 -9.04 -0.81
N SER A 348 -9.22 -8.82 -0.14
CA SER A 348 -10.33 -9.79 -0.04
C SER A 348 -10.82 -10.25 -1.43
N PRO A 349 -11.18 -11.54 -1.62
CA PRO A 349 -11.29 -12.22 -2.92
C PRO A 349 -12.49 -11.86 -3.80
N ASP A 350 -13.25 -10.78 -3.54
CA ASP A 350 -14.33 -10.41 -4.45
C ASP A 350 -13.76 -9.92 -5.80
N GLN A 351 -14.12 -10.66 -6.85
CA GLN A 351 -13.31 -10.77 -8.06
C GLN A 351 -13.68 -9.80 -9.17
N VAL A 352 -14.68 -8.92 -9.03
CA VAL A 352 -15.27 -8.26 -10.20
C VAL A 352 -15.57 -6.78 -9.99
N MET A 353 -14.96 -5.91 -10.80
CA MET A 353 -15.23 -4.46 -10.79
C MET A 353 -16.51 -4.10 -11.55
N LEU A 354 -16.66 -4.55 -12.79
CA LEU A 354 -17.89 -4.45 -13.59
C LEU A 354 -18.46 -5.85 -13.82
N THR A 355 -19.77 -6.01 -13.61
CA THR A 355 -20.43 -7.30 -13.80
C THR A 355 -20.30 -7.77 -15.25
N PRO A 356 -20.40 -9.09 -15.53
CA PRO A 356 -20.39 -9.59 -16.92
C PRO A 356 -21.45 -8.93 -17.82
N ALA A 357 -22.63 -8.58 -17.27
CA ALA A 357 -23.67 -7.85 -17.99
C ALA A 357 -23.23 -6.42 -18.34
N GLN A 358 -22.64 -5.69 -17.38
CA GLN A 358 -22.09 -4.35 -17.61
C GLN A 358 -20.95 -4.37 -18.66
N ILE A 359 -20.07 -5.39 -18.61
CA ILE A 359 -19.01 -5.59 -19.60
C ILE A 359 -19.61 -5.86 -20.98
N SER A 360 -20.62 -6.73 -21.07
CA SER A 360 -21.29 -7.01 -22.35
C SER A 360 -21.96 -5.75 -22.92
N ALA A 361 -22.62 -4.94 -22.08
CA ALA A 361 -23.25 -3.68 -22.49
C ALA A 361 -22.22 -2.68 -23.04
N VAL A 362 -21.09 -2.45 -22.35
CA VAL A 362 -20.05 -1.53 -22.85
C VAL A 362 -19.37 -2.07 -24.11
N VAL A 363 -19.15 -3.38 -24.21
CA VAL A 363 -18.61 -4.01 -25.43
C VAL A 363 -19.59 -3.85 -26.60
N ALA A 364 -20.90 -4.00 -26.38
CA ALA A 364 -21.91 -3.77 -27.41
C ALA A 364 -21.85 -2.32 -27.91
N TYR A 365 -21.69 -1.34 -27.00
CA TYR A 365 -21.50 0.05 -27.37
C TYR A 365 -20.20 0.29 -28.14
N GLU A 366 -19.05 -0.21 -27.66
CA GLU A 366 -17.75 -0.08 -28.33
C GLU A 366 -17.77 -0.65 -29.76
N ARG A 367 -18.50 -1.74 -29.98
CA ARG A 367 -18.67 -2.36 -31.31
C ARG A 367 -19.61 -1.57 -32.23
N SER A 368 -20.40 -0.65 -31.68
CA SER A 368 -21.30 0.22 -32.44
C SER A 368 -20.65 1.54 -32.88
N LEU A 369 -19.46 1.87 -32.34
CA LEU A 369 -18.63 3.03 -32.72
C LEU A 369 -17.91 2.80 -34.06
#